data_AF-A0A9E3BN58-F1
#
_entry.id   AF-A0A9E3BN58-F1
#
_cell.length_a   1.000
_cell.length_b   1.000
_cell.length_c   1.000
_cell.angle_alpha   90.00
_cell.angle_beta   90.00
_cell.angle_gamma   90.00
#
_symmetry.space_group_name_H-M   'P 1'
#
loop_
_entity.id
_entity.type
_entity.pdbx_description
1 polymer ?
#
loop_
_entity_poly.entity_id
_entity_poly.type
_entity_poly.pdbx_seq_one_letter_code
_entity_poly.pdbx_strand_id
1 'polypeptide(L)'
;VYQLRDNPQARPLAERAYLLAPNPQSADTLGWILARGGDPARALALLRQAATSGDPRIAYHLAVALNDLGQKEDAAKLLSKVADAPGDFTEKTDARALLSRLNKGT
;
A
#
# COMPACT_ATOMS: atom_id res chain seq x y z
N VAL A 1 -9.30 -5.61 -6.40
CA VAL A 1 -9.87 -4.24 -6.45
C VAL A 1 -8.83 -3.28 -7.07
N TYR A 2 -8.39 -3.55 -8.30
CA TYR A 2 -7.27 -2.86 -8.97
C TYR A 2 -7.69 -1.85 -10.06
N GLN A 3 -9.00 -1.66 -10.25
CA GLN A 3 -9.59 -0.92 -11.37
C GLN A 3 -9.63 0.61 -11.24
N LEU A 4 -9.12 1.19 -10.15
CA LEU A 4 -9.23 2.63 -9.90
C LEU A 4 -8.08 3.47 -10.48
N ARG A 5 -7.04 2.83 -11.04
CA ARG A 5 -5.83 3.52 -11.49
C ARG A 5 -6.11 4.56 -12.59
N ASP A 6 -7.14 4.34 -13.40
CA ASP A 6 -7.52 5.23 -14.52
C ASP A 6 -8.90 5.88 -14.32
N ASN A 7 -9.48 5.79 -13.11
CA ASN A 7 -10.77 6.42 -12.83
C ASN A 7 -10.56 7.82 -12.22
N PRO A 8 -10.87 8.92 -12.93
CA PRO A 8 -10.69 10.28 -12.40
C PRO A 8 -11.57 10.54 -11.15
N GLN A 9 -12.62 9.75 -10.94
CA GLN A 9 -13.48 9.83 -9.75
C GLN A 9 -12.90 9.09 -8.54
N ALA A 10 -11.87 8.26 -8.70
CA ALA A 10 -11.32 7.45 -7.61
C ALA A 10 -10.84 8.32 -6.44
N ARG A 11 -10.05 9.35 -6.75
CA ARG A 11 -9.49 10.25 -5.75
C ARG A 11 -10.57 11.03 -4.98
N PRO A 12 -11.49 11.79 -5.62
CA PRO A 12 -12.49 12.55 -4.87
C PRO A 12 -13.43 11.64 -4.05
N LEU A 13 -13.74 10.44 -4.54
CA LEU A 13 -14.53 9.47 -3.77
C LEU A 13 -13.79 8.95 -2.55
N ALA A 14 -12.49 8.62 -2.68
CA ALA A 14 -11.68 8.17 -1.56
C ALA A 14 -11.43 9.26 -0.53
N GLU A 15 -11.22 10.51 -0.97
CA GLU A 15 -11.13 11.68 -0.09
C GLU A 15 -12.43 11.85 0.71
N ARG A 16 -13.59 11.79 0.04
CA ARG A 16 -14.89 11.84 0.72
C ARG A 16 -15.09 10.68 1.69
N ALA A 17 -14.73 9.45 1.31
CA ALA A 17 -14.86 8.28 2.17
C ALA A 17 -14.01 8.41 3.44
N TYR A 18 -12.76 8.86 3.31
CA TYR A 18 -11.87 9.10 4.44
C TYR A 18 -12.40 10.20 5.36
N LEU A 19 -12.95 11.29 4.80
CA LEU A 19 -13.54 12.38 5.59
C LEU A 19 -14.80 11.95 6.36
N LEU A 20 -15.66 11.14 5.74
CA LEU A 20 -16.91 10.70 6.36
C LEU A 20 -16.69 9.62 7.43
N ALA A 21 -15.71 8.75 7.24
CA ALA A 21 -15.46 7.62 8.13
C ALA A 21 -13.96 7.30 8.22
N PRO A 22 -13.16 8.12 8.94
CA PRO A 22 -11.72 7.91 9.05
C PRO A 22 -11.42 6.64 9.85
N ASN A 23 -10.90 5.65 9.16
CA ASN A 23 -10.48 4.37 9.70
C ASN A 23 -9.33 3.77 8.85
N PRO A 24 -8.64 2.71 9.31
CA PRO A 24 -7.51 2.15 8.57
C PRO A 24 -7.82 1.78 7.11
N GLN A 25 -8.99 1.25 6.81
CA GLN A 25 -9.37 0.82 5.45
C GLN A 25 -9.63 2.02 4.52
N SER A 26 -10.30 3.06 5.03
CA SER A 26 -10.50 4.31 4.28
C SER A 26 -9.18 5.06 4.06
N ALA A 27 -8.28 5.05 5.04
CA ALA A 27 -6.95 5.64 4.95
C ALA A 27 -6.08 4.87 3.94
N ASP A 28 -6.12 3.53 3.97
CA ASP A 28 -5.43 2.67 3.01
C ASP A 28 -5.93 2.92 1.58
N THR A 29 -7.24 2.93 1.38
CA THR A 29 -7.84 3.19 0.06
C THR A 29 -7.38 4.53 -0.52
N LEU A 30 -7.47 5.60 0.28
CA LEU A 30 -7.03 6.93 -0.15
C LEU A 30 -5.51 6.98 -0.37
N GLY A 31 -4.74 6.42 0.57
CA GLY A 31 -3.28 6.37 0.48
C GLY A 31 -2.80 5.64 -0.77
N TRP A 32 -3.42 4.51 -1.10
CA TRP A 32 -3.13 3.74 -2.30
C TRP A 32 -3.42 4.53 -3.58
N ILE A 33 -4.58 5.19 -3.65
CA ILE A 33 -4.95 6.02 -4.81
C ILE A 33 -3.96 7.18 -4.98
N LEU A 34 -3.56 7.84 -3.89
CA LEU A 34 -2.58 8.93 -3.93
C LEU A 34 -1.19 8.46 -4.38
N ALA A 35 -0.75 7.27 -3.95
CA ALA A 35 0.52 6.68 -4.37
C ALA A 35 0.56 6.48 -5.89
N ARG A 36 -0.56 6.02 -6.47
CA ARG A 36 -0.69 5.79 -7.92
C ARG A 36 -0.97 7.07 -8.72
N GLY A 37 -1.54 8.08 -8.07
CA GLY A 37 -1.92 9.37 -8.65
C GLY A 37 -0.86 10.46 -8.57
N GLY A 38 0.37 10.15 -8.12
CA GLY A 38 1.50 11.10 -8.12
C GLY A 38 1.59 12.00 -6.88
N ASP A 39 0.94 11.63 -5.76
CA ASP A 39 1.06 12.33 -4.47
C ASP A 39 1.67 11.40 -3.39
N PRO A 40 2.96 11.04 -3.53
CA PRO A 40 3.59 10.03 -2.70
C PRO A 40 3.75 10.45 -1.22
N ALA A 41 3.89 11.75 -0.95
CA ALA A 41 4.06 12.25 0.42
C ALA A 41 2.80 12.04 1.26
N ARG A 42 1.63 12.43 0.73
CA ARG A 42 0.35 12.20 1.42
C ARG A 42 0.00 10.71 1.47
N ALA A 43 0.30 9.98 0.41
CA ALA A 43 0.14 8.53 0.37
C ALA A 43 0.88 7.82 1.51
N LEU A 44 2.18 8.11 1.67
CA LEU A 44 2.98 7.49 2.74
C LEU A 44 2.43 7.80 4.13
N ALA A 45 2.01 9.03 4.40
CA ALA A 45 1.46 9.39 5.70
C ALA A 45 0.21 8.56 6.03
N LEU A 46 -0.73 8.45 5.08
CA LEU A 46 -1.97 7.68 5.25
C LEU A 46 -1.71 6.19 5.36
N LEU A 47 -0.85 5.63 4.50
CA LEU A 47 -0.52 4.20 4.50
C LEU A 47 0.22 3.80 5.78
N ARG A 48 1.12 4.64 6.30
CA ARG A 48 1.79 4.41 7.60
C ARG A 48 0.78 4.40 8.74
N GLN A 49 -0.15 5.36 8.76
CA GLN A 49 -1.22 5.39 9.77
C GLN A 49 -2.09 4.13 9.67
N ALA A 50 -2.51 3.76 8.47
CA ALA A 50 -3.38 2.61 8.23
C ALA A 50 -2.71 1.28 8.61
N ALA A 51 -1.42 1.13 8.34
CA ALA A 51 -0.65 -0.09 8.61
C ALA A 51 -0.55 -0.42 10.11
N THR A 52 -0.81 0.54 11.01
CA THR A 52 -0.87 0.29 12.46
C THR A 52 -1.99 -0.66 12.87
N SER A 53 -2.98 -0.89 12.01
CA SER A 53 -4.04 -1.88 12.20
C SER A 53 -3.55 -3.33 12.22
N GLY A 54 -2.35 -3.60 11.70
CA GLY A 54 -1.80 -4.94 11.57
C GLY A 54 -2.32 -5.75 10.38
N ASP A 55 -3.14 -5.15 9.50
CA ASP A 55 -3.62 -5.80 8.29
C ASP A 55 -2.48 -5.97 7.26
N PRO A 56 -2.11 -7.22 6.89
CA PRO A 56 -1.00 -7.46 5.97
C PRO A 56 -1.26 -6.92 4.55
N ARG A 57 -2.53 -6.72 4.16
CA ARG A 57 -2.88 -6.12 2.85
C ARG A 57 -2.49 -4.64 2.81
N ILE A 58 -2.73 -3.92 3.90
CA ILE A 58 -2.33 -2.51 4.05
C ILE A 58 -0.81 -2.40 4.13
N ALA A 59 -0.16 -3.30 4.86
CA ALA A 59 1.31 -3.34 4.93
C ALA A 59 1.95 -3.57 3.55
N TYR A 60 1.31 -4.35 2.67
CA TYR A 60 1.75 -4.50 1.28
C TYR A 60 1.64 -3.19 0.50
N HIS A 61 0.52 -2.48 0.57
CA HIS A 61 0.36 -1.19 -0.12
C HIS A 61 1.42 -0.17 0.33
N LEU A 62 1.70 -0.10 1.63
CA LEU A 62 2.79 0.71 2.16
C LEU A 62 4.15 0.28 1.58
N ALA A 63 4.44 -1.02 1.52
CA ALA A 63 5.70 -1.51 1.00
C ALA A 63 5.91 -1.18 -0.49
N VAL A 64 4.85 -1.28 -1.31
CA VAL A 64 4.90 -0.88 -2.72
C VAL A 64 5.17 0.62 -2.83
N ALA A 65 4.47 1.46 -2.07
CA ALA A 65 4.70 2.90 -2.08
C ALA A 65 6.14 3.27 -1.66
N LEU A 66 6.70 2.58 -0.66
CA LEU A 66 8.10 2.75 -0.24
C LEU A 66 9.09 2.36 -1.34
N ASN A 67 8.85 1.23 -2.02
CA ASN A 67 9.67 0.80 -3.15
C ASN A 67 9.67 1.84 -4.29
N ASP A 68 8.48 2.34 -4.65
CA ASP A 68 8.32 3.32 -5.73
C ASP A 68 9.05 4.64 -5.42
N LEU A 69 9.30 4.92 -4.14
CA LEU A 69 10.08 6.07 -3.65
C LEU A 69 11.56 5.76 -3.42
N GLY A 70 12.03 4.57 -3.81
CA GLY A 70 13.42 4.16 -3.65
C GLY A 70 13.80 3.72 -2.23
N GLN A 71 12.85 3.67 -1.29
CA GLN A 71 13.06 3.19 0.09
C GLN A 71 13.04 1.65 0.13
N LYS A 72 13.94 1.03 -0.64
CA LYS A 72 13.94 -0.42 -0.93
C LYS A 72 14.13 -1.29 0.31
N GLU A 73 14.96 -0.87 1.26
CA GLU A 73 15.20 -1.65 2.49
C GLU A 73 13.95 -1.75 3.36
N ASP A 74 13.23 -0.65 3.56
CA ASP A 74 12.02 -0.63 4.35
C ASP A 74 10.87 -1.36 3.63
N ALA A 75 10.80 -1.23 2.31
CA ALA A 75 9.90 -2.03 1.48
C ALA A 75 10.18 -3.53 1.68
N ALA A 76 11.43 -3.98 1.57
CA ALA A 76 11.82 -5.39 1.71
C ALA A 76 11.45 -5.95 3.10
N LYS A 77 11.70 -5.19 4.18
CA LYS A 77 11.32 -5.59 5.55
C LYS A 77 9.81 -5.83 5.67
N LEU A 78 8.99 -4.93 5.11
CA LEU A 78 7.53 -5.10 5.14
C LEU A 78 7.07 -6.25 4.25
N LEU A 79 7.61 -6.38 3.04
CA LEU A 79 7.26 -7.47 2.12
C LEU A 79 7.55 -8.84 2.71
N SER A 80 8.65 -9.00 3.45
CA SER A 80 8.94 -10.23 4.19
C SER A 80 7.82 -10.53 5.19
N LYS A 81 7.44 -9.56 6.03
CA LYS A 81 6.36 -9.74 7.00
C LYS A 81 5.02 -10.09 6.33
N VAL A 82 4.72 -9.48 5.19
CA VAL A 82 3.50 -9.81 4.42
C VAL A 82 3.56 -11.22 3.85
N ALA A 83 4.71 -11.62 3.30
CA ALA A 83 4.91 -12.95 2.72
C ALA A 83 4.79 -14.09 3.76
N ASP A 84 5.15 -13.79 5.00
CA ASP A 84 5.12 -14.68 6.16
C ASP A 84 3.78 -14.63 6.94
N ALA A 85 2.92 -13.65 6.66
CA ALA A 85 1.65 -13.49 7.36
C ALA A 85 0.73 -14.72 7.17
N PRO A 86 -0.02 -15.14 8.21
CA PRO A 86 -0.94 -16.27 8.09
C PRO A 86 -2.11 -15.98 7.14
N GLY A 87 -2.69 -17.04 6.58
CA GLY A 87 -3.80 -16.94 5.63
C GLY A 87 -3.36 -16.64 4.19
N ASP A 88 -4.33 -16.75 3.28
CA ASP A 88 -4.14 -16.49 1.86
C ASP A 88 -4.93 -15.24 1.45
N PHE A 89 -4.23 -14.34 0.76
CA PHE A 89 -4.77 -13.12 0.20
C PHE A 89 -3.96 -12.75 -1.04
N THR A 90 -4.57 -12.02 -1.96
CA THR A 90 -4.01 -11.74 -3.29
C THR A 90 -2.62 -11.12 -3.21
N GLU A 91 -2.45 -10.15 -2.31
CA GLU A 91 -1.23 -9.37 -2.14
C GLU A 91 -0.04 -10.19 -1.62
N LYS A 92 -0.28 -11.38 -1.03
CA LYS A 92 0.78 -12.21 -0.47
C LYS A 92 1.72 -12.76 -1.56
N THR A 93 1.14 -13.19 -2.67
CA THR A 93 1.91 -13.66 -3.84
C THR A 93 2.68 -12.51 -4.47
N ASP A 94 2.05 -11.34 -4.60
CA ASP A 94 2.69 -10.15 -5.14
C ASP A 94 3.82 -9.65 -4.24
N ALA A 95 3.65 -9.74 -2.92
CA ALA A 95 4.68 -9.39 -1.95
C ALA A 95 5.95 -10.24 -2.12
N ARG A 96 5.77 -11.56 -2.28
CA ARG A 96 6.89 -12.49 -2.55
C ARG A 96 7.58 -12.18 -3.87
N ALA A 97 6.81 -11.88 -4.91
CA ALA A 97 7.36 -11.53 -6.22
C ALA A 97 8.17 -10.23 -6.16
N LEU A 98 7.66 -9.19 -5.50
CA LEU A 98 8.37 -7.92 -5.34
C LEU A 98 9.63 -8.07 -4.47
N LEU A 99 9.54 -8.78 -3.36
CA LEU A 99 10.69 -9.07 -2.49
C LEU A 99 11.81 -9.79 -3.27
N SER A 100 11.45 -10.80 -4.07
CA SER A 100 12.44 -11.51 -4.90
C SER A 100 13.12 -10.60 -5.91
N ARG A 101 12.40 -9.64 -6.52
CA ARG A 101 12.99 -8.65 -7.44
C ARG A 101 13.94 -7.70 -6.72
N LEU A 102 13.57 -7.24 -5.52
CA LEU A 102 14.41 -6.35 -4.71
C LEU A 102 15.73 -7.01 -4.33
N ASN A 103 15.70 -8.27 -3.90
CA ASN A 103 16.90 -9.02 -3.51
C ASN A 103 17.84 -9.38 -4.67
N LYS A 104 17.33 -9.38 -5.91
CA LYS A 104 18.14 -9.63 -7.12
C LYS A 104 18.75 -8.36 -7.72
N GLY A 105 18.22 -7.19 -7.34
CA GLY A 105 18.63 -5.88 -7.86
C GLY A 105 19.55 -5.09 -6.91
N THR A 106 19.99 -5.71 -5.83
CA THR A 106 21.06 -5.28 -4.90
C THR A 106 22.28 -6.13 -5.12
#